data_AF-A0AAW4CLR5-F1
#
_entry.id   AF-A0AAW4CLR5-F1
#
_cell.length_a   1.000
_cell.length_b   1.000
_cell.length_c   1.000
_cell.angle_alpha   90.00
_cell.angle_beta   90.00
_cell.angle_gamma   90.00
#
_symmetry.space_group_name_H-M   'P 1'
#
loop_
_entity.id
_entity.type
_entity.pdbx_description
1 polymer ?
#
loop_
_entity_poly.entity_id
_entity_poly.type
_entity_poly.pdbx_seq_one_letter_code
_entity_poly.pdbx_strand_id
1 'polypeptide(L)'
;MTTSIGAVLRSTGLATIDRALLARAEKPRVKVWAGSIAVGHEKRAKAYTPIRNARQMREMIEAAKLYERQTLAQRRTTTPRIRNGAIGQAGIQIIEFLARVIDYSTGALFPSLHTIMDGTGLSKNCVVQALSRLKDARIIDWFRRYEPVPDHEAQGAGPRIKQATNA
;
A
#
# COMPACT_ATOMS: atom_id res chain seq x y z
N MET A 1 -4.88 1.00 -24.46
CA MET A 1 -3.57 0.64 -23.88
C MET A 1 -3.45 1.30 -22.52
N THR A 2 -3.65 0.54 -21.45
CA THR A 2 -3.64 1.06 -20.07
C THR A 2 -2.20 1.26 -19.65
N THR A 3 -1.75 2.52 -19.54
CA THR A 3 -0.38 2.84 -19.14
C THR A 3 -0.20 2.43 -17.67
N SER A 4 0.33 1.23 -17.46
CA SER A 4 0.70 0.72 -16.14
C SER A 4 1.71 1.67 -15.48
N ILE A 5 1.64 1.85 -14.16
CA ILE A 5 2.58 2.70 -13.41
C ILE A 5 4.05 2.28 -13.64
N GLY A 6 4.28 0.99 -13.93
CA GLY A 6 5.61 0.49 -14.31
C GLY A 6 6.11 1.07 -15.64
N ALA A 7 5.23 1.34 -16.61
CA ALA A 7 5.63 1.97 -17.87
C ALA A 7 6.09 3.43 -17.65
N VAL A 8 5.46 4.15 -16.71
CA VAL A 8 5.84 5.51 -16.34
C VAL A 8 7.21 5.54 -15.66
N LEU A 9 7.43 4.63 -14.71
CA LEU A 9 8.69 4.52 -13.97
C LEU A 9 9.90 4.13 -14.86
N ARG A 10 9.65 3.35 -15.93
CA ARG A 10 10.66 3.07 -16.97
C ARG A 10 11.05 4.31 -17.76
N SER A 11 10.11 5.20 -18.05
CA SER A 11 10.37 6.42 -18.83
C SER A 11 11.11 7.52 -18.03
N THR A 12 11.03 7.49 -16.70
CA THR A 12 11.63 8.53 -15.84
C THR A 12 12.99 8.16 -15.24
N GLY A 13 13.61 7.04 -15.66
CA GLY A 13 14.92 6.60 -15.14
C GLY A 13 14.89 6.10 -13.68
N LEU A 14 13.71 5.90 -13.09
CA LEU A 14 13.52 5.42 -11.72
C LEU A 14 13.48 3.88 -11.66
N ALA A 15 14.50 3.24 -12.24
CA ALA A 15 14.58 1.79 -12.46
C ALA A 15 14.46 0.95 -11.16
N THR A 16 14.83 1.52 -10.02
CA THR A 16 14.75 0.85 -8.70
C THR A 16 13.30 0.58 -8.29
N ILE A 17 12.40 1.51 -8.55
CA ILE A 17 10.97 1.39 -8.17
C ILE A 17 10.26 0.45 -9.15
N ASP A 18 10.57 0.50 -10.44
CA ASP A 18 10.02 -0.43 -11.44
C ASP A 18 10.40 -1.88 -11.13
N ARG A 19 11.68 -2.13 -10.80
CA ARG A 19 12.15 -3.46 -10.39
C ARG A 19 11.46 -3.94 -9.09
N ALA A 20 11.22 -3.03 -8.14
CA ALA A 20 10.47 -3.36 -6.91
C ALA A 20 8.99 -3.67 -7.17
N LEU A 21 8.36 -2.98 -8.12
CA LEU A 21 6.96 -3.20 -8.52
C LEU A 21 6.78 -4.48 -9.35
N LEU A 22 7.70 -4.77 -10.27
CA LEU A 22 7.71 -6.03 -11.02
C LEU A 22 7.95 -7.23 -10.10
N ALA A 23 8.89 -7.12 -9.16
CA ALA A 23 9.13 -8.13 -8.13
C ALA A 23 7.93 -8.33 -7.16
N ARG A 24 6.95 -7.43 -7.16
CA ARG A 24 5.69 -7.57 -6.41
C ARG A 24 4.66 -8.40 -7.16
N ALA A 25 4.74 -8.45 -8.49
CA ALA A 25 3.80 -9.21 -9.33
C ALA A 25 4.08 -10.72 -9.30
N GLU A 26 5.34 -11.14 -9.12
CA GLU A 26 5.79 -12.52 -9.34
C GLU A 26 5.96 -13.38 -8.05
N LYS A 27 5.55 -12.90 -6.87
CA LYS A 27 5.85 -13.61 -5.60
C LYS A 27 4.70 -14.51 -5.11
N PRO A 28 4.96 -15.81 -4.85
CA PRO A 28 3.97 -16.69 -4.25
C PRO A 28 3.81 -16.43 -2.74
N ARG A 29 2.55 -16.37 -2.27
CA ARG A 29 2.16 -16.16 -0.87
C ARG A 29 2.22 -17.49 -0.10
N VAL A 30 3.06 -17.60 0.93
CA VAL A 30 3.11 -18.79 1.81
C VAL A 30 1.88 -18.80 2.73
N LYS A 31 1.24 -19.96 2.89
CA LYS A 31 -0.20 -20.12 3.15
C LYS A 31 -0.45 -20.76 4.54
N VAL A 32 -1.16 -20.04 5.43
CA VAL A 32 -1.83 -20.63 6.61
C VAL A 32 -3.34 -20.52 6.36
N TRP A 33 -3.83 -19.29 6.23
CA TRP A 33 -4.98 -18.89 5.38
C TRP A 33 -4.44 -17.95 4.29
N ALA A 34 -5.02 -17.91 3.10
CA ALA A 34 -4.47 -17.16 1.96
C ALA A 34 -4.21 -15.68 2.32
N GLY A 35 -2.94 -15.27 2.42
CA GLY A 35 -2.53 -13.87 2.60
C GLY A 35 -2.48 -13.32 4.03
N SER A 36 -2.59 -14.17 5.07
CA SER A 36 -2.41 -13.75 6.49
C SER A 36 -0.99 -14.03 7.00
N ILE A 37 -0.44 -13.13 7.84
CA ILE A 37 0.97 -13.14 8.29
C ILE A 37 1.04 -13.01 9.81
N ALA A 38 1.87 -13.82 10.46
CA ALA A 38 2.07 -13.72 11.90
C ALA A 38 2.80 -12.41 12.28
N VAL A 39 2.38 -11.77 13.37
CA VAL A 39 3.05 -10.59 13.92
C VAL A 39 4.52 -10.89 14.19
N GLY A 40 5.42 -10.02 13.75
CA GLY A 40 6.88 -10.17 13.91
C GLY A 40 7.55 -11.02 12.83
N HIS A 41 6.77 -11.70 11.98
CA HIS A 41 7.28 -12.53 10.89
C HIS A 41 7.17 -11.87 9.51
N GLU A 42 6.80 -10.59 9.43
CA GLU A 42 6.51 -9.90 8.16
C GLU A 42 7.75 -9.78 7.26
N LYS A 43 8.91 -9.50 7.87
CA LYS A 43 10.19 -9.47 7.14
C LYS A 43 10.59 -10.85 6.64
N ARG A 44 10.41 -11.89 7.46
CA ARG A 44 10.73 -13.29 7.12
C ARG A 44 9.84 -13.81 5.99
N ALA A 45 8.55 -13.48 6.03
CA ALA A 45 7.58 -13.80 4.99
C ALA A 45 7.76 -12.96 3.72
N LYS A 46 8.68 -11.98 3.71
CA LYS A 46 8.86 -10.99 2.63
C LYS A 46 7.52 -10.37 2.22
N ALA A 47 6.68 -10.09 3.22
CA ALA A 47 5.29 -9.64 3.09
C ALA A 47 5.13 -8.41 2.20
N TYR A 48 6.13 -7.51 2.27
CA TYR A 48 6.20 -6.27 1.54
C TYR A 48 7.65 -5.98 1.15
N THR A 49 7.85 -5.14 0.15
CA THR A 49 9.15 -4.54 -0.14
C THR A 49 9.27 -3.28 0.71
N PRO A 50 10.21 -3.20 1.68
CA PRO A 50 10.33 -2.05 2.54
C PRO A 50 10.85 -0.84 1.76
N ILE A 51 10.24 0.32 2.01
CA ILE A 51 10.80 1.62 1.60
C ILE A 51 11.85 1.98 2.66
N ARG A 52 13.13 1.98 2.27
CA ARG A 52 14.24 2.03 3.23
C ARG A 52 14.67 3.44 3.61
N ASN A 53 14.27 4.45 2.85
CA ASN A 53 14.66 5.83 3.11
C ASN A 53 13.65 6.84 2.54
N ALA A 54 13.71 8.06 3.08
CA ALA A 54 12.85 9.17 2.67
C ALA A 54 13.00 9.54 1.18
N ARG A 55 14.19 9.30 0.59
CA ARG A 55 14.42 9.53 -0.84
C ARG A 55 13.55 8.60 -1.69
N GLN A 56 13.56 7.30 -1.43
CA GLN A 56 12.70 6.33 -2.13
C GLN A 56 11.22 6.66 -1.94
N MET A 57 10.82 7.12 -0.75
CA MET A 57 9.45 7.56 -0.49
C MET A 57 9.07 8.78 -1.33
N ARG A 58 9.97 9.77 -1.43
CA ARG A 58 9.78 10.96 -2.26
C ARG A 58 9.67 10.59 -3.75
N GLU A 59 10.55 9.73 -4.24
CA GLU A 59 10.49 9.22 -5.61
C GLU A 59 9.16 8.51 -5.90
N MET A 60 8.65 7.73 -4.94
CA MET A 60 7.33 7.09 -5.05
C MET A 60 6.18 8.11 -5.07
N ILE A 61 6.23 9.15 -4.22
CA ILE A 61 5.24 10.23 -4.21
C ILE A 61 5.23 10.97 -5.55
N GLU A 62 6.41 11.33 -6.06
CA GLU A 62 6.53 12.00 -7.36
C GLU A 62 6.02 11.11 -8.51
N ALA A 63 6.33 9.82 -8.48
CA ALA A 63 5.80 8.86 -9.45
C ALA A 63 4.26 8.76 -9.36
N ALA A 64 3.68 8.76 -8.16
CA ALA A 64 2.23 8.75 -7.97
C ALA A 64 1.57 10.04 -8.49
N LYS A 65 2.16 11.21 -8.22
CA LYS A 65 1.71 12.51 -8.75
C LYS A 65 1.76 12.54 -10.28
N LEU A 66 2.84 12.04 -10.86
CA LEU A 66 3.00 11.95 -12.31
C LEU A 66 1.96 11.00 -12.93
N TYR A 67 1.75 9.83 -12.32
CA TYR A 67 0.75 8.86 -12.75
C TYR A 67 -0.67 9.44 -12.71
N GLU A 68 -1.02 10.16 -11.63
CA GLU A 68 -2.29 10.88 -11.54
C GLU A 68 -2.43 11.91 -12.66
N ARG A 69 -1.40 12.73 -12.90
CA ARG A 69 -1.42 13.75 -13.96
C ARG A 69 -1.62 13.15 -15.35
N GLN A 70 -0.92 12.05 -15.65
CA GLN A 70 -1.01 11.37 -16.95
C GLN A 70 -2.40 10.73 -17.15
N THR A 71 -2.90 10.02 -16.13
CA THR A 71 -4.22 9.38 -16.20
C THR A 71 -5.34 10.42 -16.26
N LEU A 72 -5.20 11.56 -15.58
CA LEU A 72 -6.12 12.68 -15.70
C LEU A 72 -6.14 13.26 -17.11
N ALA A 73 -4.96 13.50 -17.71
CA ALA A 73 -4.86 14.01 -19.08
C ALA A 73 -5.54 13.06 -20.07
N GLN A 74 -5.29 11.76 -19.98
CA GLN A 74 -5.92 10.75 -20.82
C GLN A 74 -7.44 10.71 -20.64
N ARG A 75 -7.92 10.74 -19.39
CA ARG A 75 -9.36 10.74 -19.10
C ARG A 75 -10.06 11.99 -19.61
N ARG A 76 -9.40 13.16 -19.59
CA ARG A 76 -9.96 14.41 -20.11
C ARG A 76 -10.22 14.38 -21.62
N THR A 77 -9.49 13.56 -22.37
CA THR A 77 -9.74 13.35 -23.81
C THR A 77 -11.10 12.69 -24.05
N THR A 78 -11.52 11.76 -23.20
CA THR A 78 -12.80 11.03 -23.34
C THR A 78 -13.93 11.70 -22.56
N THR A 79 -13.65 12.19 -21.35
CA THR A 79 -14.61 12.80 -20.44
C THR A 79 -14.13 14.21 -20.07
N PRO A 80 -14.52 15.24 -20.84
CA PRO A 80 -14.20 16.61 -20.53
C PRO A 80 -14.68 16.98 -19.10
N ARG A 81 -13.90 17.83 -18.41
CA ARG A 81 -14.15 18.32 -17.04
C ARG A 81 -13.98 17.33 -15.88
N ILE A 82 -13.48 16.11 -16.13
CA ILE A 82 -13.11 15.22 -15.02
C ILE A 82 -12.01 15.87 -14.15
N ARG A 83 -12.18 15.78 -12.82
CA ARG A 83 -11.31 16.44 -11.84
C ARG A 83 -10.12 15.58 -11.40
N ASN A 84 -10.30 14.25 -11.39
CA ASN A 84 -9.32 13.30 -10.88
C ASN A 84 -8.89 12.30 -11.96
N GLY A 85 -7.62 11.92 -11.92
CA GLY A 85 -7.05 10.79 -12.62
C GLY A 85 -7.44 9.47 -11.95
N ALA A 86 -6.56 8.47 -12.03
CA ALA A 86 -6.83 7.13 -11.53
C ALA A 86 -6.85 7.05 -9.99
N ILE A 87 -6.00 7.81 -9.30
CA ILE A 87 -5.85 7.73 -7.84
C ILE A 87 -6.53 8.89 -7.12
N GLY A 88 -6.68 10.05 -7.75
CA GLY A 88 -7.29 11.25 -7.17
C GLY A 88 -6.42 11.96 -6.13
N GLN A 89 -6.77 13.22 -5.84
CA GLN A 89 -6.07 14.04 -4.83
C GLN A 89 -6.04 13.38 -3.43
N ALA A 90 -7.13 12.75 -3.02
CA ALA A 90 -7.19 12.02 -1.75
C ALA A 90 -6.17 10.86 -1.69
N GLY A 91 -5.91 10.18 -2.81
CA GLY A 91 -4.90 9.13 -2.87
C GLY A 91 -3.50 9.67 -2.64
N ILE A 92 -3.17 10.81 -3.26
CA ILE A 92 -1.88 11.50 -3.07
C ILE A 92 -1.72 11.92 -1.61
N GLN A 93 -2.74 12.53 -1.02
CA GLN A 93 -2.74 12.99 0.37
C GLN A 93 -2.49 11.84 1.36
N ILE A 94 -3.09 10.67 1.11
CA ILE A 94 -2.86 9.46 1.91
C ILE A 94 -1.41 9.00 1.78
N ILE A 95 -0.83 8.93 0.57
CA ILE A 95 0.59 8.54 0.41
C ILE A 95 1.51 9.51 1.17
N GLU A 96 1.26 10.82 1.09
CA GLU A 96 2.01 11.84 1.81
C GLU A 96 1.86 11.72 3.34
N PHE A 97 0.69 11.32 3.83
CA PHE A 97 0.50 10.98 5.24
C PHE A 97 1.30 9.73 5.63
N LEU A 98 1.20 8.65 4.85
CA LEU A 98 1.93 7.41 5.12
C LEU A 98 3.45 7.62 5.13
N ALA A 99 3.97 8.55 4.32
CA ALA A 99 5.38 8.95 4.32
C ALA A 99 5.86 9.57 5.63
N ARG A 100 4.95 10.18 6.40
CA ARG A 100 5.25 10.75 7.72
C ARG A 100 5.22 9.70 8.83
N VAL A 101 4.42 8.65 8.65
CA VAL A 101 4.18 7.62 9.69
C VAL A 101 5.09 6.40 9.53
N ILE A 102 5.61 6.14 8.32
CA ILE A 102 6.45 4.97 8.07
C ILE A 102 7.73 4.98 8.91
N ASP A 103 8.05 3.84 9.51
CA ASP A 103 9.37 3.61 10.09
C ASP A 103 10.34 3.18 8.98
N TYR A 104 11.23 4.08 8.57
CA TYR A 104 12.21 3.82 7.52
C TYR A 104 13.26 2.76 7.89
N SER A 105 13.53 2.54 9.17
CA SER A 105 14.53 1.56 9.62
C SER A 105 14.04 0.13 9.36
N THR A 106 12.75 -0.12 9.57
CA THR A 106 12.12 -1.42 9.41
C THR A 106 11.28 -1.54 8.13
N GLY A 107 10.93 -0.41 7.51
CA GLY A 107 9.94 -0.28 6.46
C GLY A 107 8.51 -0.61 6.92
N ALA A 108 8.28 -0.70 8.23
CA ALA A 108 7.00 -1.07 8.80
C ALA A 108 6.00 0.09 8.70
N LEU A 109 4.76 -0.25 8.34
CA LEU A 109 3.66 0.70 8.20
C LEU A 109 2.36 0.00 8.60
N PHE A 110 1.87 0.29 9.79
CA PHE A 110 0.66 -0.32 10.35
C PHE A 110 -0.37 0.71 10.87
N PRO A 111 -0.69 1.79 10.13
CA PRO A 111 -1.67 2.76 10.59
C PRO A 111 -3.07 2.14 10.59
N SER A 112 -3.86 2.44 11.62
CA SER A 112 -5.29 2.15 11.61
C SER A 112 -6.02 3.04 10.59
N LEU A 113 -7.24 2.65 10.21
CA LEU A 113 -8.07 3.49 9.35
C LEU A 113 -8.35 4.85 10.01
N HIS A 114 -8.53 4.88 11.33
CA HIS A 114 -8.77 6.11 12.09
C HIS A 114 -7.53 7.00 12.10
N THR A 115 -6.34 6.43 12.29
CA THR A 115 -5.07 7.14 12.21
C THR A 115 -4.88 7.85 10.86
N ILE A 116 -5.29 7.21 9.76
CA ILE A 116 -5.28 7.85 8.42
C ILE A 116 -6.32 8.97 8.34
N MET A 117 -7.53 8.75 8.85
CA MET A 117 -8.58 9.78 8.87
C MET A 117 -8.12 11.02 9.63
N ASP A 118 -7.61 10.86 10.84
CA ASP A 118 -7.18 11.97 11.70
C ASP A 118 -5.97 12.69 11.10
N GLY A 119 -5.03 11.93 10.51
CA GLY A 119 -3.84 12.49 9.90
C GLY A 119 -4.03 13.19 8.56
N THR A 120 -5.17 12.94 7.88
CA THR A 120 -5.50 13.54 6.58
C THR A 120 -6.71 14.48 6.63
N GLY A 121 -7.53 14.42 7.67
CA GLY A 121 -8.82 15.11 7.76
C GLY A 121 -9.89 14.55 6.81
N LEU A 122 -9.65 13.40 6.16
CA LEU A 122 -10.57 12.82 5.20
C LEU A 122 -11.66 11.99 5.88
N SER A 123 -12.86 12.00 5.31
CA SER A 123 -13.93 11.12 5.75
C SER A 123 -13.59 9.64 5.52
N LYS A 124 -14.15 8.76 6.35
CA LYS A 124 -13.96 7.29 6.26
C LYS A 124 -14.18 6.77 4.83
N ASN A 125 -15.28 7.16 4.19
CA ASN A 125 -15.61 6.73 2.83
C ASN A 125 -14.58 7.21 1.81
N CYS A 126 -14.10 8.45 1.95
CA CYS A 126 -13.06 8.99 1.08
C CYS A 126 -11.76 8.19 1.23
N VAL A 127 -11.35 7.90 2.46
CA VAL A 127 -10.15 7.09 2.76
C VAL A 127 -10.28 5.69 2.16
N VAL A 128 -11.39 5.00 2.41
CA VAL A 128 -11.62 3.64 1.89
C VAL A 128 -11.57 3.60 0.37
N GLN A 129 -12.26 4.53 -0.32
CA GLN A 129 -12.25 4.59 -1.77
C GLN A 129 -10.88 4.95 -2.35
N ALA A 130 -10.14 5.85 -1.69
CA ALA A 130 -8.80 6.23 -2.11
C ALA A 130 -7.81 5.09 -1.92
N LEU A 131 -7.87 4.37 -0.79
CA LEU A 131 -7.08 3.16 -0.56
C LEU A 131 -7.39 2.07 -1.61
N SER A 132 -8.66 1.88 -1.98
CA SER A 132 -9.04 0.97 -3.07
C SER A 132 -8.35 1.36 -4.38
N ARG A 133 -8.47 2.62 -4.80
CA ARG A 133 -7.82 3.14 -6.03
C ARG A 133 -6.30 2.97 -6.00
N LEU A 134 -5.66 3.22 -4.85
CA LEU A 134 -4.22 3.04 -4.67
C LEU A 134 -3.79 1.58 -4.79
N LYS A 135 -4.65 0.64 -4.34
CA LYS A 135 -4.43 -0.79 -4.50
C LYS A 135 -4.62 -1.26 -5.94
N ASP A 136 -5.64 -0.76 -6.61
CA ASP A 136 -5.91 -1.03 -8.03
C ASP A 136 -4.75 -0.52 -8.90
N ALA A 137 -4.19 0.64 -8.57
CA ALA A 137 -2.99 1.21 -9.19
C ALA A 137 -1.68 0.50 -8.78
N ARG A 138 -1.74 -0.52 -7.90
CA ARG A 138 -0.59 -1.31 -7.40
C ARG A 138 0.46 -0.50 -6.65
N ILE A 139 0.11 0.71 -6.19
CA ILE A 139 0.98 1.57 -5.37
C ILE A 139 1.08 0.99 -3.97
N ILE A 140 -0.06 0.73 -3.33
CA ILE A 140 -0.15 0.15 -1.99
C ILE A 140 -0.81 -1.22 -2.06
N ASP A 141 -0.50 -2.09 -1.11
CA ASP A 141 -1.23 -3.33 -0.86
C ASP A 141 -1.25 -3.52 0.66
N TRP A 142 -2.22 -4.27 1.15
CA TRP A 142 -2.36 -4.60 2.55
C TRP A 142 -2.56 -6.09 2.70
N PHE A 143 -2.00 -6.63 3.78
CA PHE A 143 -2.14 -8.01 4.16
C PHE A 143 -2.71 -8.08 5.57
N ARG A 144 -3.34 -9.21 5.89
CA ARG A 144 -3.88 -9.44 7.22
C ARG A 144 -2.76 -9.91 8.15
N ARG A 145 -2.75 -9.40 9.38
CA ARG A 145 -1.84 -9.86 10.44
C ARG A 145 -2.60 -10.68 11.49
N TYR A 146 -1.93 -11.64 12.10
CA TYR A 146 -2.51 -12.48 13.15
C TYR A 146 -1.51 -12.74 14.28
N GLU A 147 -2.03 -13.01 15.47
CA GLU A 147 -1.27 -13.41 16.65
C GLU A 147 -1.67 -14.83 17.06
N PRO A 148 -0.72 -15.76 17.22
CA PRO A 148 -1.03 -17.07 17.78
C PRO A 148 -1.46 -16.89 19.24
N VAL A 149 -2.52 -17.60 19.63
CA VAL A 149 -2.89 -17.70 21.05
C VAL A 149 -1.89 -18.65 21.71
N PRO A 150 -1.26 -18.27 22.84
CA PRO A 150 -0.35 -19.16 23.54
C PRO A 150 -1.03 -20.46 23.97
N ASP A 151 -0.31 -21.59 23.92
CA ASP A 151 -0.86 -22.91 24.23
C ASP A 151 -1.49 -23.00 25.63
N HIS A 152 -0.99 -22.23 26.59
CA HIS A 152 -1.54 -22.18 27.95
C HIS A 152 -2.91 -21.47 28.07
N GLU A 153 -3.28 -20.66 27.07
CA GLU A 153 -4.61 -20.04 26.95
C GLU A 153 -5.54 -20.81 26.00
N ALA A 154 -5.02 -21.79 25.26
CA ALA A 154 -5.76 -22.54 24.27
C ALA A 154 -6.56 -23.69 24.92
N GLN A 155 -7.80 -23.43 25.34
CA GLN A 155 -8.71 -24.51 25.75
C GLN A 155 -9.22 -25.27 24.51
N GLY A 156 -8.82 -26.54 24.34
CA GLY A 156 -9.29 -27.44 23.27
C GLY A 156 -8.23 -27.79 22.21
N ALA A 157 -8.61 -28.62 21.24
CA ALA A 157 -7.69 -29.12 20.20
C ALA A 157 -7.52 -28.14 19.03
N GLY A 158 -6.26 -27.80 18.71
CA GLY A 158 -5.85 -27.11 17.48
C GLY A 158 -5.29 -25.68 17.67
N PRO A 159 -4.53 -25.15 16.70
CA PRO A 159 -3.95 -23.81 16.78
C PRO A 159 -5.02 -22.72 16.84
N ARG A 160 -5.04 -21.92 17.91
CA ARG A 160 -5.93 -20.76 18.06
C ARG A 160 -5.21 -19.48 17.66
N ILE A 161 -5.94 -18.57 17.02
CA ILE A 161 -5.38 -17.34 16.45
C ILE A 161 -6.27 -16.16 16.84
N LYS A 162 -5.66 -15.07 17.33
CA LYS A 162 -6.28 -13.75 17.54
C LYS A 162 -5.94 -12.83 16.35
N GLN A 163 -6.87 -11.97 15.96
CA GLN A 163 -6.58 -10.96 14.95
C GLN A 163 -5.70 -9.87 15.58
N ALA A 164 -4.57 -9.55 14.94
CA ALA A 164 -3.72 -8.46 15.40
C ALA A 164 -4.49 -7.13 15.28
N THR A 165 -4.53 -6.37 16.36
CA THR A 165 -5.10 -5.03 16.36
C THR A 165 -4.09 -4.06 15.76
N ASN A 166 -4.50 -3.30 14.74
CA ASN A 166 -3.74 -2.15 14.23
C ASN A 166 -4.07 -0.87 15.01
N ALA A 167 -4.77 -1.00 16.15
CA ALA A 167 -5.28 0.11 16.96
C ALA A 167 -4.14 0.79 17.71
#